data_AF-A0A1L5KJF9-F1
#
_entry.id   AF-A0A1L5KJF9-F1
#
_cell.length_a   1.000
_cell.length_b   1.000
_cell.length_c   1.000
_cell.angle_alpha   90.00
_cell.angle_beta   90.00
_cell.angle_gamma   90.00
#
_symmetry.space_group_name_H-M   'P 1'
#
loop_
_entity.id
_entity.type
_entity.pdbx_description
1 polymer ?
#
loop_
_entity_poly.entity_id
_entity_poly.type
_entity_poly.pdbx_seq_one_letter_code
_entity_poly.pdbx_strand_id
1 'polypeptide(L)'
;FPSLFSMMPNWRITYTGLTKIAWFKKNFRSVNLNHAYRSTYSVGSYNTFQSFMSYMGDIGFVEDVQSGNPIPSSRFDISMVSINEQFSPLIGMDATLKNGLTAKVEYKTSRILNLSMSACQLVETASRDFVIGLGYKIVNFNLFSGRNVKDSKNRVSHDLALRADISFRNQSALCRDIQQGFAQATNGNKALKISCSADYTLSRLLTLRLYYDRQQNTPLVSSSSYPVVSADFGFSMKFSLTR
;
A
#
# COMPACT_ATOMS: atom_id res chain seq x y z
N PHE A 1 -27.17 2.58 -13.21
CA PHE A 1 -25.74 2.28 -12.92
C PHE A 1 -24.85 3.13 -13.82
N PRO A 2 -23.65 3.54 -13.37
CA PRO A 2 -22.69 4.24 -14.24
C PRO A 2 -22.39 3.38 -15.46
N SER A 3 -22.36 4.00 -16.64
CA SER A 3 -22.11 3.30 -17.90
C SER A 3 -20.66 2.82 -17.99
N LEU A 4 -20.38 1.75 -18.73
CA LEU A 4 -19.02 1.26 -18.98
C LEU A 4 -18.07 2.37 -19.48
N PHE A 5 -18.59 3.33 -20.24
CA PHE A 5 -17.83 4.48 -20.76
C PHE A 5 -17.51 5.57 -19.72
N SER A 6 -18.19 5.58 -18.57
CA SER A 6 -17.87 6.47 -17.45
C SER A 6 -16.73 5.93 -16.56
N MET A 7 -16.30 4.68 -16.77
CA MET A 7 -15.20 4.09 -16.02
C MET A 7 -13.87 4.57 -16.57
N MET A 8 -13.07 5.23 -15.74
CA MET A 8 -11.69 5.58 -16.10
C MET A 8 -10.84 4.31 -16.20
N PRO A 9 -9.95 4.19 -17.22
CA PRO A 9 -9.13 3.02 -17.37
C PRO A 9 -8.10 2.94 -16.24
N ASN A 10 -7.91 1.72 -15.73
CA ASN A 10 -6.77 1.39 -14.89
C ASN A 10 -5.55 1.22 -15.78
N TRP A 11 -4.41 1.78 -15.37
CA TRP A 11 -3.20 1.75 -16.19
C TRP A 11 -1.96 1.54 -15.35
N ARG A 12 -0.94 0.96 -15.98
CA ARG A 12 0.37 0.75 -15.39
C ARG A 12 1.42 1.03 -16.45
N ILE A 13 2.27 2.01 -16.19
CA ILE A 13 3.39 2.38 -17.03
C ILE A 13 4.68 2.03 -16.28
N THR A 14 5.55 1.30 -16.96
CA THR A 14 6.91 1.02 -16.51
C THR A 14 7.87 1.44 -17.60
N TYR A 15 8.77 2.36 -17.30
CA TYR A 15 9.79 2.85 -18.21
C TYR A 15 11.18 2.42 -17.73
N THR A 16 11.87 1.62 -18.53
CA THR A 16 13.22 1.08 -18.24
C THR A 16 14.31 1.70 -19.09
N GLY A 17 13.93 2.61 -20.00
CA GLY A 17 14.82 3.21 -21.01
C GLY A 17 15.82 4.24 -20.46
N LEU A 18 15.70 4.65 -19.19
CA LEU A 18 16.64 5.57 -18.53
C LEU A 18 18.09 5.10 -18.60
N THR A 19 18.30 3.78 -18.63
CA THR A 19 19.62 3.14 -18.76
C THR A 19 20.32 3.38 -20.09
N LYS A 20 19.62 3.86 -21.13
CA LYS A 20 20.20 4.16 -22.45
C LYS A 20 20.95 5.50 -22.47
N ILE A 21 20.69 6.40 -21.51
CA ILE A 21 21.34 7.70 -21.41
C ILE A 21 22.77 7.52 -20.87
N ALA A 22 23.77 8.17 -21.48
CA ALA A 22 25.19 7.96 -21.20
C ALA A 22 25.56 8.14 -19.71
N TRP A 23 24.96 9.13 -19.03
CA TRP A 23 25.15 9.37 -17.61
C TRP A 23 24.63 8.21 -16.75
N PHE A 24 23.38 7.79 -16.95
CA PHE A 24 22.78 6.68 -16.20
C PHE A 24 23.46 5.33 -16.48
N LYS A 25 23.88 5.08 -17.73
CA LYS A 25 24.59 3.86 -18.13
C LYS A 25 25.94 3.68 -17.42
N LYS A 26 26.61 4.79 -17.07
CA LYS A 26 27.91 4.74 -16.38
C LYS A 26 27.74 4.26 -14.94
N ASN A 27 26.75 4.79 -14.22
CA ASN A 27 26.57 4.61 -12.78
C ASN A 27 25.61 3.46 -12.42
N PHE A 28 24.56 3.24 -13.21
CA PHE A 28 23.49 2.29 -12.93
C PHE A 28 23.51 1.11 -13.89
N ARG A 29 23.21 -0.08 -13.36
CA ARG A 29 22.94 -1.31 -14.12
C ARG A 29 21.50 -1.31 -14.64
N SER A 30 20.54 -0.90 -13.82
CA SER A 30 19.13 -0.77 -14.20
C SER A 30 18.48 0.40 -13.47
N VAL A 31 17.58 1.09 -14.16
CA VAL A 31 16.73 2.14 -13.59
C VAL A 31 15.33 1.97 -14.18
N ASN A 32 14.36 1.74 -13.32
CA ASN A 32 12.97 1.55 -13.69
C ASN A 32 12.13 2.64 -13.05
N LEU A 33 11.38 3.38 -13.86
CA LEU A 33 10.36 4.31 -13.41
C LEU A 33 9.00 3.65 -13.55
N ASN A 34 8.23 3.64 -12.47
CA ASN A 34 6.93 2.97 -12.36
C ASN A 34 5.86 3.98 -11.99
N HIS A 35 4.72 3.90 -12.65
CA HIS A 35 3.49 4.58 -12.28
C HIS A 35 2.33 3.62 -12.51
N ALA A 36 1.40 3.52 -11.55
CA ALA A 36 0.17 2.80 -11.76
C ALA A 36 -1.00 3.49 -11.09
N TYR A 37 -2.13 3.51 -11.79
CA TYR A 37 -3.41 4.01 -11.30
C TYR A 37 -4.45 2.89 -11.33
N ARG A 38 -5.19 2.77 -10.24
CA ARG A 38 -6.32 1.86 -10.14
C ARG A 38 -7.48 2.54 -9.42
N SER A 39 -8.64 2.51 -10.03
CA SER A 39 -9.91 2.87 -9.42
C SER A 39 -10.87 1.68 -9.47
N THR A 40 -11.56 1.42 -8.36
CA THR A 40 -12.57 0.37 -8.26
C THR A 40 -13.83 0.98 -7.66
N TYR A 41 -14.92 0.96 -8.41
CA TYR A 41 -16.25 1.30 -7.94
C TYR A 41 -16.95 0.01 -7.49
N SER A 42 -17.40 -0.05 -6.24
CA SER A 42 -18.08 -1.18 -5.66
C SER A 42 -19.40 -0.75 -5.03
N VAL A 43 -20.45 -1.52 -5.27
CA VAL A 43 -21.75 -1.37 -4.60
C VAL A 43 -21.87 -2.52 -3.63
N GLY A 44 -22.01 -2.23 -2.33
CA GLY A 44 -21.93 -3.28 -1.29
C GLY A 44 -23.08 -4.27 -1.36
N SER A 45 -24.32 -3.76 -1.41
CA SER A 45 -25.53 -4.52 -1.62
C SER A 45 -26.58 -3.64 -2.30
N TYR A 46 -27.41 -4.23 -3.15
CA TYR A 46 -28.59 -3.57 -3.70
C TYR A 46 -29.78 -4.52 -3.65
N ASN A 47 -30.92 -4.00 -3.20
CA ASN A 47 -32.20 -4.70 -3.25
C ASN A 47 -33.14 -3.97 -4.22
N THR A 48 -34.16 -4.67 -4.72
CA THR A 48 -35.22 -4.01 -5.50
C THR A 48 -36.41 -3.79 -4.59
N PHE A 49 -36.98 -2.58 -4.58
CA PHE A 49 -38.21 -2.33 -3.86
C PHE A 49 -39.39 -3.00 -4.58
N GLN A 50 -40.13 -3.86 -3.87
CA GLN A 50 -41.28 -4.57 -4.44
C GLN A 50 -42.45 -3.63 -4.76
N SER A 51 -42.62 -2.57 -3.99
CA SER A 51 -43.66 -1.54 -4.15
C SER A 51 -43.23 -0.38 -5.05
N PHE A 52 -42.13 -0.52 -5.82
CA PHE A 52 -41.66 0.55 -6.70
C PHE A 52 -42.64 0.78 -7.85
N MET A 53 -43.14 2.02 -7.94
CA MET A 53 -43.97 2.51 -9.04
C MET A 53 -43.20 3.55 -9.84
N SER A 54 -42.89 3.24 -11.11
CA SER A 54 -42.18 4.18 -12.00
C SER A 54 -43.10 5.34 -12.40
N TYR A 55 -42.63 6.58 -12.23
CA TYR A 55 -43.38 7.77 -12.63
C TYR A 55 -42.69 8.55 -13.76
N MET A 56 -41.36 8.48 -13.88
CA MET A 56 -40.59 9.09 -14.98
C MET A 56 -39.30 8.31 -15.28
N GLY A 57 -39.43 7.13 -15.90
CA GLY A 57 -38.27 6.27 -16.23
C GLY A 57 -37.67 5.62 -14.99
N ASP A 58 -36.40 5.90 -14.69
CA ASP A 58 -35.66 5.33 -13.55
C ASP A 58 -36.02 5.96 -12.18
N ILE A 59 -36.84 7.02 -12.20
CA ILE A 59 -37.31 7.73 -11.01
C ILE A 59 -38.78 7.38 -10.76
N GLY A 60 -39.11 7.04 -9.52
CA GLY A 60 -40.46 6.62 -9.15
C GLY A 60 -40.75 6.86 -7.68
N PHE A 61 -41.76 6.16 -7.20
CA PHE A 61 -42.18 6.22 -5.81
C PHE A 61 -42.15 4.82 -5.22
N VAL A 62 -41.79 4.74 -3.95
CA VAL A 62 -41.95 3.54 -3.12
C VAL A 62 -42.95 3.90 -2.03
N GLU A 63 -43.78 2.95 -1.66
CA GLU A 63 -44.73 3.14 -0.57
C GLU A 63 -43.99 3.11 0.78
N ASP A 64 -44.14 4.16 1.58
CA ASP A 64 -43.57 4.19 2.93
C ASP A 64 -44.21 3.14 3.83
N VAL A 65 -43.39 2.33 4.49
CA VAL A 65 -43.83 1.16 5.26
C VAL A 65 -44.64 1.56 6.50
N GLN A 66 -44.49 2.80 6.99
CA GLN A 66 -45.19 3.31 8.16
C GLN A 66 -46.45 4.12 7.84
N SER A 67 -46.43 4.96 6.81
CA SER A 67 -47.53 5.88 6.51
C SER A 67 -48.33 5.55 5.26
N GLY A 68 -47.87 4.61 4.42
CA GLY A 68 -48.50 4.30 3.12
C GLY A 68 -48.36 5.44 2.08
N ASN A 69 -47.63 6.50 2.41
CA ASN A 69 -47.44 7.64 1.52
C ASN A 69 -46.36 7.33 0.47
N PRO A 70 -46.53 7.81 -0.77
CA PRO A 70 -45.52 7.64 -1.81
C PRO A 70 -44.31 8.53 -1.54
N ILE A 71 -43.14 7.91 -1.31
CA ILE A 71 -41.87 8.61 -1.17
C ILE A 71 -41.08 8.53 -2.48
N PRO A 72 -40.53 9.66 -2.99
CA PRO A 72 -39.66 9.62 -4.15
C PRO A 72 -38.46 8.72 -3.88
N SER A 73 -38.28 7.68 -4.70
CA SER A 73 -37.19 6.74 -4.55
C SER A 73 -36.76 6.16 -5.90
N SER A 74 -35.64 5.45 -5.88
CA SER A 74 -35.14 4.68 -7.03
C SER A 74 -35.67 3.25 -6.95
N ARG A 75 -35.67 2.55 -8.08
CA ARG A 75 -36.01 1.11 -8.15
C ARG A 75 -35.14 0.25 -7.23
N PHE A 76 -33.89 0.67 -7.01
CA PHE A 76 -32.91 -0.05 -6.22
C PHE A 76 -32.67 0.65 -4.88
N ASP A 77 -32.77 -0.12 -3.80
CA ASP A 77 -32.27 0.24 -2.48
C ASP A 77 -30.78 -0.07 -2.41
N ILE A 78 -29.94 0.96 -2.39
CA ILE A 78 -28.50 0.80 -2.31
C ILE A 78 -28.04 1.29 -0.95
N SER A 79 -27.53 0.39 -0.11
CA SER A 79 -27.15 0.74 1.27
C SER A 79 -25.81 1.46 1.35
N MET A 80 -24.81 0.99 0.59
CA MET A 80 -23.48 1.58 0.55
C MET A 80 -22.83 1.53 -0.83
N VAL A 81 -22.12 2.59 -1.17
CA VAL A 81 -21.28 2.69 -2.36
C VAL A 81 -19.87 3.04 -1.94
N SER A 82 -18.88 2.36 -2.51
CA SER A 82 -17.46 2.58 -2.23
C SER A 82 -16.69 2.84 -3.51
N ILE A 83 -15.86 3.88 -3.51
CA ILE A 83 -14.85 4.13 -4.54
C ILE A 83 -13.48 3.98 -3.89
N ASN A 84 -12.69 3.03 -4.37
CA ASN A 84 -11.31 2.86 -3.98
C ASN A 84 -10.39 3.29 -5.12
N GLU A 85 -9.80 4.46 -4.98
CA GLU A 85 -8.85 5.03 -5.89
C GLU A 85 -7.44 4.95 -5.29
N GLN A 86 -6.49 4.42 -6.04
CA GLN A 86 -5.11 4.28 -5.57
C GLN A 86 -4.10 4.45 -6.71
N PHE A 87 -3.04 5.19 -6.39
CA PHE A 87 -1.83 5.28 -7.18
C PHE A 87 -0.74 4.45 -6.50
N SER A 88 -0.41 3.30 -7.10
CA SER A 88 0.44 2.27 -6.48
C SER A 88 1.54 1.78 -7.43
N PRO A 89 2.66 2.52 -7.54
CA PRO A 89 2.94 3.83 -6.96
C PRO A 89 2.46 5.00 -7.85
N LEU A 90 2.27 6.17 -7.25
CA LEU A 90 2.14 7.45 -7.99
C LEU A 90 3.45 7.75 -8.70
N ILE A 91 4.57 7.61 -8.02
CA ILE A 91 5.89 7.65 -8.65
C ILE A 91 6.74 6.62 -7.91
N GLY A 92 7.20 5.61 -8.63
CA GLY A 92 8.15 4.62 -8.14
C GLY A 92 9.42 4.67 -8.97
N MET A 93 10.58 4.67 -8.32
CA MET A 93 11.87 4.54 -8.98
C MET A 93 12.66 3.43 -8.31
N ASP A 94 13.04 2.43 -9.10
CA ASP A 94 13.89 1.32 -8.68
C ASP A 94 15.20 1.40 -9.46
N ALA A 95 16.31 1.62 -8.76
CA ALA A 95 17.64 1.73 -9.33
C ALA A 95 18.55 0.63 -8.78
N THR A 96 19.33 -0.01 -9.65
CA THR A 96 20.39 -0.95 -9.26
C THR A 96 21.71 -0.46 -9.81
N LEU A 97 22.69 -0.26 -8.94
CA LEU A 97 24.03 0.15 -9.29
C LEU A 97 24.87 -1.06 -9.68
N LYS A 98 25.99 -0.82 -10.36
CA LYS A 98 26.91 -1.89 -10.79
C LYS A 98 27.60 -2.61 -9.64
N ASN A 99 27.72 -1.95 -8.47
CA ASN A 99 28.29 -2.53 -7.25
C ASN A 99 27.31 -3.44 -6.48
N GLY A 100 26.08 -3.66 -6.98
CA GLY A 100 25.09 -4.47 -6.29
C GLY A 100 24.25 -3.71 -5.24
N LEU A 101 24.41 -2.39 -5.14
CA LEU A 101 23.49 -1.53 -4.39
C LEU A 101 22.17 -1.38 -5.15
N THR A 102 21.07 -1.62 -4.48
CA THR A 102 19.71 -1.34 -4.96
C THR A 102 19.13 -0.20 -4.15
N ALA A 103 18.61 0.82 -4.82
CA ALA A 103 17.89 1.92 -4.21
C ALA A 103 16.48 1.97 -4.77
N LYS A 104 15.51 2.23 -3.91
CA LYS A 104 14.09 2.23 -4.22
C LYS A 104 13.45 3.45 -3.57
N VAL A 105 12.65 4.17 -4.32
CA VAL A 105 11.83 5.28 -3.82
C VAL A 105 10.43 5.10 -4.37
N GLU A 106 9.43 5.05 -3.52
CA GLU A 106 8.02 4.97 -3.91
C GLU A 106 7.22 6.04 -3.18
N TYR A 107 6.40 6.76 -3.94
CA TYR A 107 5.35 7.59 -3.40
C TYR A 107 4.02 6.99 -3.84
N LYS A 108 3.17 6.62 -2.87
CA LYS A 108 1.85 6.05 -3.08
C LYS A 108 0.81 6.98 -2.51
N THR A 109 -0.33 7.06 -3.16
CA THR A 109 -1.48 7.75 -2.59
C THR A 109 -2.72 6.91 -2.83
N SER A 110 -3.59 6.85 -1.83
CA SER A 110 -4.88 6.21 -1.95
C SER A 110 -5.97 7.09 -1.37
N ARG A 111 -7.17 6.93 -1.91
CA ARG A 111 -8.37 7.63 -1.53
C ARG A 111 -9.52 6.63 -1.59
N ILE A 112 -10.14 6.40 -0.44
CA ILE A 112 -11.30 5.54 -0.31
C ILE A 112 -12.47 6.44 0.08
N LEU A 113 -13.50 6.47 -0.75
CA LEU A 113 -14.75 7.18 -0.48
C LEU A 113 -15.82 6.13 -0.20
N ASN A 114 -16.35 6.12 1.00
CA ASN A 114 -17.47 5.26 1.39
C ASN A 114 -18.69 6.14 1.65
N LEU A 115 -19.71 5.95 0.85
CA LEU A 115 -20.97 6.67 0.95
C LEU A 115 -22.03 5.72 1.52
N SER A 116 -22.58 6.07 2.67
CA SER A 116 -23.71 5.38 3.29
C SER A 116 -24.99 6.15 2.95
N MET A 117 -25.90 5.51 2.20
CA MET A 117 -27.20 6.09 1.88
C MET A 117 -28.10 6.15 3.13
N SER A 118 -28.05 5.11 3.96
CA SER A 118 -28.88 5.01 5.18
C SER A 118 -28.56 6.11 6.19
N ALA A 119 -27.27 6.46 6.35
CA ALA A 119 -26.85 7.52 7.26
C ALA A 119 -26.69 8.89 6.57
N CYS A 120 -26.88 8.97 5.24
CA CYS A 120 -26.59 10.17 4.44
C CYS A 120 -25.19 10.76 4.70
N GLN A 121 -24.19 9.89 4.88
CA GLN A 121 -22.83 10.27 5.26
C GLN A 121 -21.80 9.76 4.25
N LEU A 122 -20.81 10.61 3.95
CA LEU A 122 -19.67 10.29 3.12
C LEU A 122 -18.39 10.27 3.96
N VAL A 123 -17.80 9.09 4.11
CA VAL A 123 -16.50 8.91 4.77
C VAL A 123 -15.40 8.84 3.73
N GLU A 124 -14.54 9.84 3.72
CA GLU A 124 -13.34 9.90 2.88
C GLU A 124 -12.11 9.52 3.71
N THR A 125 -11.41 8.45 3.32
CA THR A 125 -10.11 8.07 3.87
C THR A 125 -9.03 8.30 2.82
N ALA A 126 -8.15 9.27 3.06
CA ALA A 126 -6.99 9.53 2.22
C ALA A 126 -5.72 9.01 2.90
N SER A 127 -4.83 8.41 2.11
CA SER A 127 -3.52 7.95 2.57
C SER A 127 -2.42 8.39 1.60
N ARG A 128 -1.28 8.76 2.17
CA ARG A 128 -0.07 9.13 1.44
C ARG A 128 1.10 8.40 2.07
N ASP A 129 1.71 7.51 1.30
CA ASP A 129 2.84 6.70 1.75
C ASP A 129 4.08 7.09 0.94
N PHE A 130 5.16 7.38 1.65
CA PHE A 130 6.47 7.61 1.07
C PHE A 130 7.42 6.55 1.60
N VAL A 131 8.00 5.76 0.71
CA VAL A 131 8.87 4.63 1.05
C VAL A 131 10.21 4.82 0.36
N ILE A 132 11.28 4.77 1.14
CA ILE A 132 12.65 4.72 0.65
C ILE A 132 13.22 3.37 1.09
N GLY A 133 13.73 2.59 0.15
CA GLY A 133 14.41 1.33 0.39
C GLY A 133 15.83 1.36 -0.13
N LEU A 134 16.77 0.86 0.65
CA LEU A 134 18.15 0.64 0.27
C LEU A 134 18.48 -0.82 0.52
N GLY A 135 19.14 -1.45 -0.44
CA GLY A 135 19.60 -2.82 -0.35
C GLY A 135 21.03 -2.93 -0.86
N TYR A 136 21.83 -3.77 -0.24
CA TYR A 136 23.20 -4.02 -0.67
C TYR A 136 23.52 -5.49 -0.49
N LYS A 137 23.96 -6.16 -1.57
CA LYS A 137 24.39 -7.55 -1.51
C LYS A 137 25.90 -7.62 -1.71
N ILE A 138 26.61 -8.03 -0.67
CA ILE A 138 28.04 -8.35 -0.72
C ILE A 138 28.17 -9.84 -0.96
N VAL A 139 28.85 -10.22 -2.03
CA VAL A 139 29.18 -11.62 -2.35
C VAL A 139 30.58 -11.92 -1.83
N ASN A 140 30.79 -13.09 -1.24
CA ASN A 140 32.07 -13.54 -0.65
C ASN A 140 32.57 -12.71 0.55
N PHE A 141 31.69 -12.38 1.49
CA PHE A 141 32.05 -11.73 2.73
C PHE A 141 32.50 -12.75 3.79
N ASN A 142 33.81 -12.88 4.00
CA ASN A 142 34.37 -13.79 5.01
C ASN A 142 34.45 -13.12 6.40
N LEU A 143 33.38 -13.18 7.19
CA LEU A 143 33.38 -12.65 8.57
C LEU A 143 34.26 -13.51 9.53
N PHE A 144 34.47 -14.79 9.22
CA PHE A 144 35.22 -15.74 10.06
C PHE A 144 36.54 -16.19 9.41
N SER A 145 37.45 -15.24 9.17
CA SER A 145 38.76 -15.51 8.54
C SER A 145 39.79 -16.25 9.44
N GLY A 146 39.43 -16.64 10.68
CA GLY A 146 40.37 -17.20 11.66
C GLY A 146 40.60 -18.72 11.60
N ARG A 147 39.81 -19.48 10.83
CA ARG A 147 40.05 -20.92 10.66
C ARG A 147 40.65 -21.17 9.29
N ASN A 148 41.96 -21.45 9.27
CA ASN A 148 42.69 -22.11 8.19
C ASN A 148 42.02 -23.46 7.86
N VAL A 149 40.90 -23.46 7.13
CA VAL A 149 40.39 -24.66 6.49
C VAL A 149 40.94 -24.65 5.08
N LYS A 150 42.12 -25.25 5.00
CA LYS A 150 42.87 -25.58 3.79
C LYS A 150 42.13 -26.70 3.05
N ASP A 151 40.87 -26.48 2.65
CA ASP A 151 40.11 -27.50 1.94
C ASP A 151 39.31 -26.90 0.77
N SER A 152 39.84 -27.15 -0.43
CA SER A 152 39.49 -26.55 -1.71
C SER A 152 38.20 -27.11 -2.34
N LYS A 153 37.35 -27.85 -1.61
CA LYS A 153 36.23 -28.60 -2.21
C LYS A 153 34.82 -28.10 -1.91
N ASN A 154 34.63 -27.16 -0.98
CA ASN A 154 33.32 -26.57 -0.70
C ASN A 154 33.40 -25.05 -0.71
N ARG A 155 33.33 -24.43 -1.91
CA ARG A 155 33.14 -22.98 -2.06
C ARG A 155 31.72 -22.61 -1.63
N VAL A 156 31.50 -22.57 -0.33
CA VAL A 156 30.30 -21.97 0.26
C VAL A 156 30.41 -20.46 0.08
N SER A 157 29.52 -19.89 -0.73
CA SER A 157 29.43 -18.44 -0.91
C SER A 157 28.84 -17.83 0.36
N HIS A 158 29.66 -17.09 1.09
CA HIS A 158 29.23 -16.32 2.25
C HIS A 158 28.70 -14.97 1.75
N ASP A 159 27.41 -14.93 1.42
CA ASP A 159 26.76 -13.71 0.96
C ASP A 159 26.15 -12.98 2.17
N LEU A 160 26.37 -11.66 2.23
CA LEU A 160 25.74 -10.74 3.17
C LEU A 160 24.78 -9.83 2.41
N ALA A 161 23.50 -9.89 2.73
CA ALA A 161 22.48 -9.00 2.19
C ALA A 161 21.99 -8.04 3.28
N LEU A 162 22.25 -6.75 3.08
CA LEU A 162 21.78 -5.68 3.93
C LEU A 162 20.55 -5.03 3.30
N ARG A 163 19.54 -4.72 4.11
CA ARG A 163 18.35 -3.97 3.70
C ARG A 163 18.00 -2.94 4.75
N ALA A 164 17.66 -1.75 4.30
CA ALA A 164 17.19 -0.66 5.13
C ALA A 164 16.03 0.03 4.41
N ASP A 165 14.83 -0.05 4.98
CA ASP A 165 13.61 0.52 4.46
C ASP A 165 13.06 1.54 5.46
N ILE A 166 12.73 2.73 4.98
CA ILE A 166 12.09 3.78 5.75
C ILE A 166 10.78 4.10 5.05
N SER A 167 9.70 4.09 5.81
CA SER A 167 8.37 4.40 5.32
C SER A 167 7.68 5.43 6.20
N PHE A 168 7.13 6.45 5.57
CA PHE A 168 6.32 7.49 6.18
C PHE A 168 4.93 7.39 5.59
N ARG A 169 3.94 7.11 6.42
CA ARG A 169 2.54 7.04 6.04
C ARG A 169 1.77 8.12 6.77
N ASN A 170 1.01 8.91 6.04
CA ASN A 170 0.05 9.86 6.59
C ASN A 170 -1.34 9.47 6.12
N GLN A 171 -2.21 9.14 7.06
CA GLN A 171 -3.59 8.77 6.81
C GLN A 171 -4.52 9.75 7.51
N SER A 172 -5.59 10.14 6.83
CA SER A 172 -6.64 11.00 7.36
C SER A 172 -8.00 10.46 6.93
N ALA A 173 -8.96 10.42 7.85
CA ALA A 173 -10.35 10.10 7.58
C ALA A 173 -11.24 11.29 7.94
N LEU A 174 -12.11 11.66 7.02
CA LEU A 174 -13.04 12.77 7.13
C LEU A 174 -14.45 12.25 6.87
N CYS A 175 -15.34 12.38 7.85
CA CYS A 175 -16.77 12.11 7.65
C CYS A 175 -17.47 13.42 7.28
N ARG A 176 -18.27 13.40 6.22
CA ARG A 176 -19.11 14.51 5.80
C ARG A 176 -20.57 14.10 5.87
N ASP A 177 -21.36 14.87 6.60
CA ASP A 177 -22.82 14.75 6.61
C ASP A 177 -23.38 15.51 5.41
N ILE A 178 -24.14 14.84 4.56
CA ILE A 178 -24.65 15.41 3.31
C ILE A 178 -25.86 16.32 3.59
N GLN A 179 -26.64 16.02 4.62
CA GLN A 179 -27.85 16.79 4.95
C GLN A 179 -27.48 18.11 5.62
N GLN A 180 -26.51 18.08 6.53
CA GLN A 180 -26.08 19.27 7.28
C GLN A 180 -24.91 20.00 6.62
N GLY A 181 -24.25 19.40 5.62
CA GLY A 181 -23.08 19.98 4.96
C GLY A 181 -21.86 20.12 5.87
N PHE A 182 -21.85 19.44 7.02
CA PHE A 182 -20.79 19.52 8.02
C PHE A 182 -19.73 18.44 7.78
N ALA A 183 -18.45 18.78 7.97
CA ALA A 183 -17.34 17.87 7.80
C ALA A 183 -16.55 17.73 9.11
N GLN A 184 -16.44 16.51 9.63
CA GLN A 184 -15.72 16.20 10.86
C GLN A 184 -14.60 15.20 10.61
N ALA A 185 -13.39 15.53 11.05
CA ALA A 185 -12.28 14.59 11.06
C ALA A 185 -12.58 13.46 12.06
N THR A 186 -12.65 12.22 11.59
CA THR A 186 -12.97 11.05 12.43
C THR A 186 -11.73 10.28 12.85
N ASN A 187 -10.72 10.24 11.99
CA ASN A 187 -9.49 9.51 12.27
C ASN A 187 -8.31 10.16 11.54
N GLY A 188 -7.10 9.95 12.05
CA GLY A 188 -5.90 10.30 11.33
C GLY A 188 -4.69 9.76 12.05
N ASN A 189 -3.70 9.30 11.30
CA ASN A 189 -2.52 8.66 11.84
C ASN A 189 -1.31 8.95 10.95
N LYS A 190 -0.22 9.38 11.58
CA LYS A 190 1.10 9.47 10.97
C LYS A 190 1.93 8.29 11.48
N ALA A 191 2.26 7.37 10.60
CA ALA A 191 3.10 6.22 10.90
C ALA A 191 4.48 6.40 10.28
N LEU A 192 5.52 6.36 11.10
CA LEU A 192 6.92 6.23 10.70
C LEU A 192 7.36 4.80 10.98
N LYS A 193 7.78 4.06 9.97
CA LYS A 193 8.35 2.73 10.12
C LYS A 193 9.75 2.68 9.52
N ILE A 194 10.71 2.22 10.32
CA ILE A 194 12.11 2.01 9.97
C ILE A 194 12.37 0.52 10.13
N SER A 195 12.83 -0.13 9.08
CA SER A 195 13.09 -1.56 9.01
C SER A 195 14.50 -1.78 8.51
N CYS A 196 15.33 -2.41 9.32
CA CYS A 196 16.70 -2.79 8.96
C CYS A 196 16.85 -4.29 9.10
N SER A 197 17.46 -4.95 8.11
CA SER A 197 17.80 -6.36 8.22
C SER A 197 19.14 -6.69 7.58
N ALA A 198 19.83 -7.65 8.18
CA ALA A 198 21.08 -8.21 7.69
C ALA A 198 20.95 -9.72 7.60
N ASP A 199 20.93 -10.25 6.38
CA ASP A 199 20.86 -11.68 6.10
C ASP A 199 22.28 -12.18 5.74
N TYR A 200 22.83 -13.09 6.55
CA TYR A 200 24.12 -13.71 6.33
C TYR A 200 23.95 -15.21 6.05
N THR A 201 24.47 -15.65 4.91
CA THR A 201 24.46 -17.07 4.52
C THR A 201 25.71 -17.75 5.06
N LEU A 202 25.55 -18.60 6.08
CA LEU A 202 26.66 -19.34 6.68
C LEU A 202 27.00 -20.60 5.86
N SER A 203 25.98 -21.29 5.35
CA SER A 203 26.13 -22.49 4.54
C SER A 203 25.00 -22.62 3.53
N ARG A 204 25.10 -23.59 2.59
CA ARG A 204 24.01 -23.93 1.65
C ARG A 204 22.69 -24.22 2.37
N LEU A 205 22.76 -24.66 3.63
CA LEU A 205 21.62 -25.08 4.43
C LEU A 205 21.27 -24.09 5.53
N LEU A 206 22.12 -23.09 5.83
CA LEU A 206 21.97 -22.23 6.99
C LEU A 206 22.08 -20.75 6.64
N THR A 207 21.02 -19.99 6.93
CA THR A 207 21.01 -18.52 6.85
C THR A 207 20.65 -17.93 8.21
N LEU A 208 21.45 -16.98 8.67
CA LEU A 208 21.17 -16.17 9.86
C LEU A 208 20.66 -14.80 9.41
N ARG A 209 19.56 -14.34 9.99
CA ARG A 209 18.97 -13.03 9.71
C ARG A 209 18.86 -12.23 10.99
N LEU A 210 19.47 -11.06 11.03
CA LEU A 210 19.25 -10.06 12.07
C LEU A 210 18.24 -9.05 11.56
N TYR A 211 17.26 -8.68 12.38
CA TYR A 211 16.28 -7.65 12.02
C TYR A 211 16.04 -6.68 13.16
N TYR A 212 15.76 -5.44 12.78
CA TYR A 212 15.36 -4.35 13.64
C TYR A 212 14.23 -3.59 12.96
N ASP A 213 13.05 -3.60 13.56
CA ASP A 213 11.86 -2.94 13.08
C ASP A 213 11.37 -1.95 14.14
N ARG A 214 11.35 -0.66 13.81
CA ARG A 214 10.81 0.39 14.66
C ARG A 214 9.63 1.03 13.97
N GLN A 215 8.46 1.00 14.61
CA GLN A 215 7.27 1.67 14.14
C GLN A 215 6.76 2.66 15.18
N GLN A 216 6.57 3.91 14.76
CA GLN A 216 5.98 4.97 15.56
C GLN A 216 4.68 5.41 14.89
N ASN A 217 3.58 5.30 15.60
CA ASN A 217 2.27 5.78 15.16
C ASN A 217 1.87 6.98 16.02
N THR A 218 1.66 8.13 15.39
CA THR A 218 1.18 9.35 16.03
C THR A 218 -0.23 9.68 15.51
N PRO A 219 -1.28 9.52 16.34
CA PRO A 219 -2.64 9.85 15.93
C PRO A 219 -2.80 11.36 15.77
N LEU A 220 -3.54 11.78 14.74
CA LEU A 220 -3.84 13.18 14.43
C LEU A 220 -5.08 13.69 15.17
N VAL A 221 -5.99 12.79 15.53
CA VAL A 221 -7.17 13.09 16.34
C VAL A 221 -6.87 12.63 17.76
N SER A 222 -6.59 13.59 18.65
CA SER A 222 -6.10 13.36 20.01
C SER A 222 -7.20 12.96 21.00
N SER A 223 -8.47 12.96 20.60
CA SER A 223 -9.60 12.70 21.50
C SER A 223 -9.72 11.23 21.95
N SER A 224 -9.04 10.28 21.29
CA SER A 224 -9.19 8.85 21.61
C SER A 224 -7.96 7.98 21.31
N SER A 225 -6.78 8.57 21.07
CA SER A 225 -5.60 7.78 20.70
C SER A 225 -4.31 8.43 21.19
N TYR A 226 -3.37 7.60 21.63
CA TYR A 226 -2.06 8.02 22.12
C TYR A 226 -0.95 7.64 21.13
N PRO A 227 0.13 8.43 21.06
CA PRO A 227 1.33 8.04 20.34
C PRO A 227 1.87 6.70 20.86
N VAL A 228 2.08 5.73 19.98
CA VAL A 228 2.68 4.44 20.32
C VAL A 228 3.97 4.26 19.52
N VAL A 229 5.01 3.83 20.21
CA VAL A 229 6.29 3.43 19.61
C VAL A 229 6.53 1.97 19.95
N SER A 230 6.63 1.15 18.91
CA SER A 230 7.02 -0.25 19.00
C SER A 230 8.39 -0.43 18.36
N ALA A 231 9.28 -1.16 19.03
CA ALA A 231 10.60 -1.48 18.52
C ALA A 231 10.85 -2.95 18.75
N ASP A 232 10.94 -3.70 17.66
CA ASP A 232 11.18 -5.12 17.64
C ASP A 232 12.60 -5.36 17.14
N PHE A 233 13.35 -6.16 17.88
CA PHE A 233 14.67 -6.61 17.46
C PHE A 233 14.76 -8.12 17.66
N GLY A 234 15.47 -8.79 16.77
CA GLY A 234 15.63 -10.22 16.89
C GLY A 234 16.58 -10.80 15.88
N PHE A 235 16.82 -12.09 16.04
CA PHE A 235 17.51 -12.90 15.06
C PHE A 235 16.62 -14.07 14.65
N SER A 236 16.72 -14.46 13.39
CA SER A 236 16.03 -15.60 12.82
C SER A 236 17.06 -16.50 12.16
N MET A 237 16.97 -17.81 12.45
CA MET A 237 17.85 -18.81 11.87
C MET A 237 17.01 -19.70 10.96
N LYS A 238 17.34 -19.72 9.67
CA LYS A 238 16.63 -20.53 8.68
C LYS A 238 17.50 -21.71 8.25
N PHE A 239 16.98 -22.91 8.47
CA PHE A 239 17.54 -24.14 7.95
C PHE A 239 16.79 -24.58 6.69
N SER A 240 17.49 -24.73 5.57
CA SER A 240 16.95 -25.28 4.32
C SER A 240 17.52 -26.66 4.11
N LEU A 241 16.72 -27.71 4.31
CA LEU A 241 17.15 -29.11 4.16
C LEU A 241 16.92 -29.65 2.74
N THR A 242 17.08 -28.81 1.71
CA THR A 242 17.03 -29.30 0.32
C THR A 242 18.25 -30.19 0.06
N ARG A 243 17.97 -31.48 -0.14
CA ARG A 243 18.91 -32.55 -0.54
C ARG A 243 19.79 -32.10 -1.71
#